data_AF-A0A8I1EBF3-F1
#
_entry.id   AF-A0A8I1EBF3-F1
#
_cell.length_a   1.000
_cell.length_b   1.000
_cell.length_c   1.000
_cell.angle_alpha   90.00
_cell.angle_beta   90.00
_cell.angle_gamma   90.00
#
_symmetry.space_group_name_H-M   'P 1'
#
loop_
_entity.id
_entity.type
_entity.pdbx_description
1 polymer ?
#
loop_
_entity_poly.entity_id
_entity_poly.type
_entity_poly.pdbx_seq_one_letter_code
_entity_poly.pdbx_strand_id
1 'polypeptide(L)'
;MSYREDMLVLAQADYERLKMPGTDPRWGTALKIGSAGNLDGAAKIVTELLADVTFTPYEDAGSLVERKNAIEHEIYSLVIGTLSNLCSHKPKLPLAVVEMLCRAADVGFPEVAYNAANGIVGNASTTNDYKRAERYFKIAIETETDPTKRAAAIVNYVPLIRDGLITGKKDLIAAIELYEKAARTGLVTAMYNAGNVCMWEVQAGNTDLIDRAAYWFAEFIKTNDSGAPLSAMDNPVFIAEAIQQAIKHLADFHINEKIKQPNLEVGIAMARRIEIHNDHDQVVKNWLLEVGLSKRLSSLSAPAARSGADHWHYLLQNIDWDVGPITKGAPNPFDTFEIKHSNGKVLMVVLDYLFDPSKRYSALDRLAISLIKPGVDHVFVVSAIGMFQETDAGIHVPVFVYTKDSRAVASLNQRMTPEEIIKNTQSGLFFLDPRAAIRNCVLPITLNMLNSGKKISDGVNFNARYAVMNNVCVPDLAENFEVNSLQPD
;
A
#
# COMPACT_ATOMS: atom_id res chain seq x y z
N MET A 1 12.49 20.89 25.60
CA MET A 1 12.35 21.29 27.02
C MET A 1 11.49 22.54 27.15
N SER A 2 11.65 23.58 26.32
CA SER A 2 10.87 24.83 26.41
C SER A 2 9.35 24.66 26.52
N TYR A 3 8.70 23.93 25.61
CA TYR A 3 7.22 23.79 25.61
C TYR A 3 6.63 23.19 26.90
N ARG A 4 7.36 22.30 27.58
CA ARG A 4 6.87 21.66 28.82
C ARG A 4 7.03 22.56 30.04
N GLU A 5 8.15 23.28 30.09
CA GLU A 5 8.40 24.27 31.14
C GLU A 5 7.39 25.43 31.02
N ASP A 6 7.09 25.87 29.80
CA ASP A 6 6.11 26.92 29.53
C ASP A 6 4.70 26.56 30.00
N MET A 7 4.23 25.32 29.76
CA MET A 7 2.89 24.89 30.21
C MET A 7 2.75 24.89 31.75
N LEU A 8 3.77 24.45 32.47
CA LEU A 8 3.73 24.41 33.94
C LEU A 8 3.84 25.79 34.56
N VAL A 9 4.63 26.68 33.97
CA VAL A 9 4.71 28.08 34.39
C VAL A 9 3.37 28.79 34.17
N LEU A 10 2.72 28.57 33.02
CA LEU A 10 1.38 29.11 32.76
C LEU A 10 0.35 28.55 33.74
N ALA A 11 0.33 27.22 33.95
CA ALA A 11 -0.58 26.60 34.91
C ALA A 11 -0.36 27.11 36.34
N GLN A 12 0.89 27.39 36.73
CA GLN A 12 1.20 28.00 38.02
C GLN A 12 0.65 29.43 38.13
N ALA A 13 0.78 30.24 37.07
CA ALA A 13 0.23 31.58 37.04
C ALA A 13 -1.31 31.57 37.09
N ASP A 14 -1.94 30.65 36.36
CA ASP A 14 -3.39 30.46 36.40
C ASP A 14 -3.88 29.97 37.76
N TYR A 15 -3.17 29.05 38.41
CA TYR A 15 -3.45 28.64 39.79
C TYR A 15 -3.41 29.83 40.75
N GLU A 16 -2.37 30.66 40.66
CA GLU A 16 -2.23 31.86 41.51
C GLU A 16 -3.35 32.87 41.29
N ARG A 17 -3.90 32.94 40.08
CA ARG A 17 -5.05 33.78 39.74
C ARG A 17 -6.38 33.20 40.26
N LEU A 18 -6.53 31.88 40.21
CA LEU A 18 -7.79 31.18 40.54
C LEU A 18 -7.92 30.87 42.04
N LYS A 19 -6.81 30.77 42.78
CA LYS A 19 -6.86 30.38 44.20
C LYS A 19 -7.67 31.36 45.04
N MET A 20 -8.52 30.82 45.90
CA MET A 20 -9.35 31.55 46.84
C MET A 20 -8.89 31.30 48.29
N PRO A 21 -9.32 32.13 49.26
CA PRO A 21 -9.13 31.81 50.68
C PRO A 21 -9.69 30.42 51.00
N GLY A 22 -8.83 29.52 51.48
CA GLY A 22 -9.18 28.14 51.82
C GLY A 22 -8.89 27.10 50.73
N THR A 23 -8.39 27.49 49.55
CA THR A 23 -7.84 26.54 48.58
C THR A 23 -6.62 25.83 49.18
N ASP A 24 -6.54 24.50 49.05
CA ASP A 24 -5.40 23.73 49.57
C ASP A 24 -4.09 24.14 48.86
N PRO A 25 -3.07 24.61 49.59
CA PRO A 25 -1.80 25.07 48.99
C PRO A 25 -0.98 23.94 48.35
N ARG A 26 -1.31 22.68 48.65
CA ARG A 26 -0.64 21.52 48.05
C ARG A 26 -0.87 21.42 46.53
N TRP A 27 -1.96 22.00 45.99
CA TRP A 27 -2.17 22.10 44.54
C TRP A 27 -1.07 22.89 43.84
N GLY A 28 -0.73 24.08 44.34
CA GLY A 28 0.40 24.87 43.83
C GLY A 28 1.75 24.18 44.08
N THR A 29 1.86 23.42 45.18
CA THR A 29 3.06 22.62 45.47
C THR A 29 3.26 21.51 44.44
N ALA A 30 2.18 20.83 44.02
CA ALA A 30 2.23 19.80 43.00
C ALA A 30 2.68 20.38 41.64
N LEU A 31 2.15 21.53 41.23
CA LEU A 31 2.58 22.23 40.00
C LEU A 31 4.07 22.60 40.04
N LYS A 32 4.55 23.16 41.16
CA LYS A 32 5.97 23.53 41.34
C LYS A 32 6.90 22.31 41.33
N ILE A 33 6.50 21.21 41.94
CA ILE A 33 7.29 19.96 41.93
C ILE A 33 7.29 19.35 40.52
N GLY A 34 6.15 19.39 39.83
CA GLY A 34 6.03 18.96 38.44
C GLY A 34 6.90 19.81 37.50
N SER A 35 6.94 21.14 37.69
CA SER A 35 7.77 22.06 36.91
C SER A 35 9.26 21.84 37.10
N ALA A 36 9.67 21.31 38.25
CA ALA A 36 11.03 20.86 38.51
C ALA A 36 11.34 19.47 37.90
N GLY A 37 10.42 18.88 37.13
CA GLY A 37 10.58 17.59 36.47
C GLY A 37 10.20 16.37 37.32
N ASN A 38 9.82 16.55 38.59
CA ASN A 38 9.44 15.46 39.49
C ASN A 38 7.94 15.13 39.39
N LEU A 39 7.55 14.52 38.27
CA LEU A 39 6.15 14.16 38.01
C LEU A 39 5.58 13.15 39.01
N ASP A 40 6.41 12.24 39.54
CA ASP A 40 5.97 11.27 40.55
C ASP A 40 5.59 11.95 41.87
N GLY A 41 6.42 12.89 42.32
CA GLY A 41 6.14 13.67 43.53
C GLY A 41 4.87 14.50 43.37
N ALA A 42 4.71 15.18 42.23
CA ALA A 42 3.50 15.94 41.92
C ALA A 42 2.25 15.05 41.90
N ALA A 43 2.32 13.90 41.23
CA ALA A 43 1.21 12.98 41.11
C ALA A 43 0.78 12.37 42.45
N LYS A 44 1.72 12.05 43.35
CA LYS A 44 1.41 11.59 44.71
C LYS A 44 0.62 12.63 45.50
N ILE A 45 1.05 13.89 45.47
CA ILE A 45 0.35 14.99 46.14
C ILE A 45 -1.07 15.15 45.61
N VAL A 46 -1.24 15.14 44.28
CA VAL A 46 -2.57 15.23 43.67
C VAL A 46 -3.44 14.02 44.04
N THR A 47 -2.87 12.81 44.08
CA THR A 47 -3.61 11.60 44.47
C THR A 47 -4.11 11.70 45.92
N GLU A 48 -3.28 12.19 46.84
CA GLU A 48 -3.66 12.45 48.23
C GLU A 48 -4.76 13.52 48.32
N LEU A 49 -4.65 14.60 47.54
CA LEU A 49 -5.67 15.64 47.49
C LEU A 49 -7.03 15.12 46.99
N LEU A 50 -7.02 14.18 46.04
CA LEU A 50 -8.23 13.55 45.51
C LEU A 50 -8.80 12.44 46.41
N ALA A 51 -8.13 12.10 47.52
CA ALA A 51 -8.65 11.11 48.47
C ALA A 51 -9.88 11.64 49.21
N ASP A 52 -9.90 12.93 49.52
CA ASP A 52 -10.88 13.59 50.37
C ASP A 52 -11.98 14.34 49.60
N VAL A 53 -11.97 14.29 48.26
CA VAL A 53 -12.92 15.04 47.41
C VAL A 53 -14.24 14.27 47.29
N THR A 54 -15.34 14.92 47.70
CA THR A 54 -16.71 14.52 47.38
C THR A 54 -17.33 15.56 46.43
N PHE A 55 -17.54 15.18 45.16
CA PHE A 55 -18.11 16.10 44.17
C PHE A 55 -19.65 16.13 44.22
N THR A 56 -20.21 17.33 44.11
CA THR A 56 -21.61 17.58 43.75
C THR A 56 -21.61 18.20 42.34
N PRO A 57 -22.36 17.67 41.35
CA PRO A 57 -22.36 18.18 39.98
C PRO A 57 -22.77 19.66 39.88
N TYR A 58 -22.18 20.39 38.93
CA TYR A 58 -22.40 21.83 38.72
C TYR A 58 -23.85 22.20 38.41
N GLU A 59 -24.61 21.29 37.81
CA GLU A 59 -26.01 21.50 37.41
C GLU A 59 -26.96 21.71 38.62
N ASP A 60 -26.52 21.36 39.83
CA ASP A 60 -27.27 21.51 41.08
C ASP A 60 -26.84 22.71 41.95
N ALA A 61 -25.94 23.57 41.44
CA ALA A 61 -25.27 24.63 42.23
C ALA A 61 -26.09 25.93 42.43
N GLY A 62 -26.86 26.04 43.50
CA GLY A 62 -27.64 27.25 43.88
C GLY A 62 -26.99 28.19 44.92
N SER A 63 -25.93 27.79 45.62
CA SER A 63 -25.40 28.39 46.85
C SER A 63 -23.91 28.78 46.76
N LEU A 64 -23.45 29.58 47.73
CA LEU A 64 -22.05 30.03 47.85
C LEU A 64 -21.05 28.87 48.04
N VAL A 65 -21.50 27.77 48.65
CA VAL A 65 -20.72 26.53 48.80
C VAL A 65 -20.53 25.85 47.45
N GLU A 66 -21.57 25.79 46.62
CA GLU A 66 -21.47 25.16 45.30
C GLU A 66 -20.66 26.00 44.31
N ARG A 67 -20.68 27.34 44.43
CA ARG A 67 -19.74 28.21 43.68
C ARG A 67 -18.28 28.00 44.09
N LYS A 68 -18.02 27.74 45.37
CA LYS A 68 -16.67 27.40 45.87
C LYS A 68 -16.22 26.04 45.32
N ASN A 69 -17.11 25.04 45.33
CA ASN A 69 -16.84 23.72 44.75
C ASN A 69 -16.58 23.79 43.23
N ALA A 70 -17.24 24.71 42.51
CA ALA A 70 -16.99 24.91 41.09
C ALA A 70 -15.62 25.53 40.78
N ILE A 71 -15.15 26.49 41.57
CA ILE A 71 -13.81 27.08 41.40
C ILE A 71 -12.73 26.06 41.80
N GLU A 72 -12.98 25.26 42.83
CA GLU A 72 -12.13 24.12 43.17
C GLU A 72 -12.08 23.11 42.02
N HIS A 73 -13.20 22.80 41.36
CA HIS A 73 -13.22 21.99 40.14
C HIS A 73 -12.37 22.57 39.01
N GLU A 74 -12.41 23.89 38.76
CA GLU A 74 -11.55 24.52 37.76
C GLU A 74 -10.06 24.37 38.09
N ILE A 75 -9.69 24.55 39.36
CA ILE A 75 -8.31 24.33 39.83
C ILE A 75 -7.91 22.86 39.64
N TYR A 76 -8.81 21.92 39.94
CA TYR A 76 -8.57 20.50 39.77
C TYR A 76 -8.36 20.15 38.29
N SER A 77 -9.28 20.57 37.41
CA SER A 77 -9.16 20.38 35.96
C SER A 77 -7.88 21.01 35.40
N LEU A 78 -7.48 22.19 35.87
CA LEU A 78 -6.23 22.84 35.45
C LEU A 78 -5.01 22.00 35.84
N VAL A 79 -4.89 21.61 37.11
CA VAL A 79 -3.72 20.87 37.61
C VAL A 79 -3.67 19.46 37.00
N ILE A 80 -4.78 18.74 37.04
CA ILE A 80 -4.92 17.38 36.52
C ILE A 80 -4.69 17.38 35.01
N GLY A 81 -5.33 18.30 34.27
CA GLY A 81 -5.17 18.43 32.82
C GLY A 81 -3.73 18.77 32.43
N THR A 82 -3.07 19.67 33.15
CA THR A 82 -1.67 20.03 32.91
C THR A 82 -0.75 18.82 33.12
N LEU A 83 -0.87 18.13 34.26
CA LEU A 83 -0.06 16.94 34.56
C LEU A 83 -0.33 15.80 33.57
N SER A 84 -1.59 15.58 33.22
CA SER A 84 -2.02 14.61 32.20
C SER A 84 -1.37 14.89 30.84
N ASN A 85 -1.40 16.14 30.37
CA ASN A 85 -0.81 16.56 29.10
C ASN A 85 0.70 16.38 29.06
N LEU A 86 1.41 16.69 30.15
CA LEU A 86 2.88 16.50 30.23
C LEU A 86 3.30 15.03 30.11
N CYS A 87 2.40 14.13 30.45
CA CYS A 87 2.63 12.70 30.45
C CYS A 87 2.26 12.03 29.12
N SER A 88 1.40 12.64 28.32
CA SER A 88 0.84 12.07 27.07
C SER A 88 1.87 11.58 26.02
N HIS A 89 3.13 12.01 26.10
CA HIS A 89 4.19 11.66 25.13
C HIS A 89 5.17 10.60 25.65
N LYS A 90 4.95 10.03 26.84
CA LYS A 90 5.82 9.00 27.40
C LYS A 90 5.24 7.61 27.10
N PRO A 91 6.02 6.68 26.49
CA PRO A 91 5.53 5.34 26.17
C PRO A 91 5.19 4.52 27.42
N LYS A 92 5.82 4.83 28.56
CA LYS A 92 5.50 4.25 29.85
C LYS A 92 5.39 5.36 30.89
N LEU A 93 4.19 5.51 31.46
CA LEU A 93 3.95 6.47 32.54
C LEU A 93 4.45 5.92 33.87
N PRO A 94 4.98 6.76 34.77
CA PRO A 94 5.25 6.35 36.13
C PRO A 94 3.97 5.89 36.84
N LEU A 95 4.06 4.87 37.70
CA LEU A 95 2.89 4.30 38.39
C LEU A 95 2.12 5.34 39.22
N ALA A 96 2.83 6.28 39.86
CA ALA A 96 2.20 7.36 40.63
C ALA A 96 1.31 8.25 39.74
N VAL A 97 1.75 8.54 38.50
CA VAL A 97 0.96 9.30 37.53
C VAL A 97 -0.25 8.48 37.08
N VAL A 98 -0.08 7.19 36.79
CA VAL A 98 -1.20 6.32 36.39
C VAL A 98 -2.27 6.29 37.49
N GLU A 99 -1.86 6.15 38.75
CA GLU A 99 -2.78 6.12 39.88
C GLU A 99 -3.51 7.46 40.07
N MET A 100 -2.79 8.58 39.94
CA MET A 100 -3.38 9.92 39.95
C MET A 100 -4.46 10.07 38.88
N LEU A 101 -4.19 9.66 37.64
CA LEU A 101 -5.15 9.76 36.53
C LEU A 101 -6.36 8.85 36.76
N CYS A 102 -6.14 7.63 37.26
CA CYS A 102 -7.21 6.71 37.63
C CYS A 102 -8.13 7.34 38.70
N ARG A 103 -7.53 7.86 39.77
CA ARG A 103 -8.27 8.50 40.86
C ARG A 103 -9.04 9.72 40.39
N ALA A 104 -8.44 10.56 39.55
CA ALA A 104 -9.10 11.71 38.95
C ALA A 104 -10.33 11.30 38.13
N ALA A 105 -10.19 10.28 37.27
CA ALA A 105 -11.33 9.74 36.52
C ALA A 105 -12.42 9.16 37.45
N ASP A 106 -12.05 8.50 38.55
CA ASP A 106 -12.99 7.94 39.52
C ASP A 106 -13.79 9.00 40.30
N VAL A 107 -13.23 10.19 40.51
CA VAL A 107 -13.89 11.27 41.27
C VAL A 107 -14.59 12.32 40.39
N GLY A 108 -14.68 12.08 39.07
CA GLY A 108 -15.50 12.91 38.18
C GLY A 108 -14.76 13.69 37.10
N PHE A 109 -13.49 13.36 36.80
CA PHE A 109 -12.74 13.95 35.67
C PHE A 109 -12.59 12.94 34.52
N PRO A 110 -13.67 12.64 33.77
CA PRO A 110 -13.63 11.61 32.73
C PRO A 110 -12.68 11.95 31.57
N GLU A 111 -12.33 13.22 31.37
CA GLU A 111 -11.40 13.67 30.32
C GLU A 111 -9.99 13.08 30.45
N VAL A 112 -9.59 12.64 31.65
CA VAL A 112 -8.29 11.97 31.85
C VAL A 112 -8.35 10.45 31.72
N ALA A 113 -9.54 9.86 31.56
CA ALA A 113 -9.70 8.42 31.50
C ALA A 113 -8.93 7.79 30.31
N TYR A 114 -8.85 8.48 29.17
CA TYR A 114 -8.05 8.03 28.02
C TYR A 114 -6.56 7.89 28.39
N ASN A 115 -5.99 8.89 29.06
CA ASN A 115 -4.58 8.86 29.49
C ASN A 115 -4.36 7.87 30.63
N ALA A 116 -5.33 7.70 31.53
CA ALA A 116 -5.31 6.65 32.55
C ALA A 116 -5.23 5.26 31.90
N ALA A 117 -6.10 4.98 30.92
CA ALA A 117 -6.14 3.71 30.21
C ALA A 117 -4.80 3.40 29.50
N ASN A 118 -4.27 4.35 28.72
CA ASN A 118 -2.96 4.19 28.06
C ASN A 118 -1.82 4.00 29.06
N GLY A 119 -1.85 4.74 30.18
CA GLY A 119 -0.90 4.59 31.27
C GLY A 119 -0.90 3.20 31.89
N ILE A 120 -2.09 2.61 32.09
CA ILE A 120 -2.23 1.23 32.55
C ILE A 120 -1.69 0.27 31.48
N VAL A 121 -2.08 0.41 30.21
CA VAL A 121 -1.61 -0.47 29.12
C VAL A 121 -0.08 -0.49 29.02
N GLY A 122 0.59 0.66 29.09
CA GLY A 122 2.05 0.73 29.06
C GLY A 122 2.76 0.10 30.26
N ASN A 123 2.03 -0.15 31.36
CA ASN A 123 2.50 -0.83 32.56
C ASN A 123 1.92 -2.24 32.75
N ALA A 124 1.00 -2.66 31.88
CA ALA A 124 0.24 -3.90 32.05
C ALA A 124 1.12 -5.13 31.88
N SER A 125 0.90 -6.12 32.72
CA SER A 125 1.56 -7.43 32.65
C SER A 125 0.60 -8.60 32.86
N THR A 126 -0.63 -8.32 33.27
CA THR A 126 -1.65 -9.33 33.57
C THR A 126 -2.98 -8.97 32.90
N THR A 127 -3.84 -9.98 32.71
CA THR A 127 -5.23 -9.78 32.25
C THR A 127 -6.03 -8.82 33.13
N ASN A 128 -5.74 -8.76 34.43
CA ASN A 128 -6.41 -7.84 35.35
C ASN A 128 -6.00 -6.38 35.09
N ASP A 129 -4.74 -6.13 34.72
CA ASP A 129 -4.30 -4.80 34.31
C ASP A 129 -5.07 -4.35 33.06
N TYR A 130 -5.21 -5.23 32.06
CA TYR A 130 -5.97 -4.91 30.85
C TYR A 130 -7.47 -4.73 31.09
N LYS A 131 -8.07 -5.49 32.02
CA LYS A 131 -9.46 -5.23 32.48
C LYS A 131 -9.60 -3.88 33.17
N ARG A 132 -8.60 -3.49 33.97
CA ARG A 132 -8.55 -2.15 34.57
C ARG A 132 -8.47 -1.08 33.48
N ALA A 133 -7.60 -1.25 32.47
CA ALA A 133 -7.49 -0.33 31.34
C ALA A 133 -8.79 -0.24 30.53
N GLU A 134 -9.44 -1.37 30.26
CA GLU A 134 -10.72 -1.43 29.56
C GLU A 134 -11.78 -0.54 30.23
N ARG A 135 -11.87 -0.57 31.57
CA ARG A 135 -12.81 0.29 32.30
C ARG A 135 -12.60 1.77 31.95
N TYR A 136 -11.36 2.23 31.93
CA TYR A 136 -11.05 3.63 31.64
C TYR A 136 -11.21 3.98 30.16
N PHE A 137 -10.92 3.05 29.23
CA PHE A 137 -11.27 3.26 27.82
C PHE A 137 -12.77 3.40 27.63
N LYS A 138 -13.60 2.59 28.31
CA LYS A 138 -15.07 2.70 28.24
C LYS A 138 -15.55 4.05 28.75
N ILE A 139 -15.04 4.51 29.90
CA ILE A 139 -15.32 5.86 30.43
C ILE A 139 -14.96 6.91 29.37
N ALA A 140 -13.76 6.86 28.80
CA ALA A 140 -13.33 7.82 27.77
C ALA A 140 -14.24 7.79 26.53
N ILE A 141 -14.63 6.62 26.05
CA ILE A 141 -15.48 6.47 24.86
C ILE A 141 -16.92 6.96 25.11
N GLU A 142 -17.46 6.68 26.29
CA GLU A 142 -18.84 7.00 26.67
C GLU A 142 -19.03 8.49 26.99
N THR A 143 -18.01 9.15 27.54
CA THR A 143 -18.08 10.54 28.02
C THR A 143 -17.52 11.55 27.03
N GLU A 144 -16.59 11.16 26.15
CA GLU A 144 -16.02 12.08 25.16
C GLU A 144 -17.10 12.55 24.19
N THR A 145 -17.19 13.85 23.97
CA THR A 145 -18.19 14.49 23.12
C THR A 145 -17.67 14.77 21.71
N ASP A 146 -16.35 14.95 21.56
CA ASP A 146 -15.69 15.10 20.26
C ASP A 146 -15.60 13.74 19.54
N PRO A 147 -16.27 13.56 18.38
CA PRO A 147 -16.26 12.30 17.65
C PRO A 147 -14.86 11.81 17.28
N THR A 148 -13.92 12.72 17.03
CA THR A 148 -12.54 12.40 16.63
C THR A 148 -11.76 11.84 17.81
N LYS A 149 -11.85 12.48 18.98
CA LYS A 149 -11.23 11.99 20.21
C LYS A 149 -11.85 10.68 20.66
N ARG A 150 -13.17 10.53 20.52
CA ARG A 150 -13.86 9.27 20.79
C ARG A 150 -13.36 8.16 19.87
N ALA A 151 -13.17 8.44 18.58
CA ALA A 151 -12.61 7.48 17.63
C ALA A 151 -11.15 7.11 17.97
N ALA A 152 -10.33 8.07 18.42
CA ALA A 152 -8.98 7.80 18.89
C ALA A 152 -8.96 6.88 20.13
N ALA A 153 -9.88 7.11 21.08
CA ALA A 153 -10.06 6.22 22.23
C ALA A 153 -10.46 4.80 21.81
N ILE A 154 -11.37 4.66 20.84
CA ILE A 154 -11.72 3.35 20.24
C ILE A 154 -10.48 2.69 19.63
N VAL A 155 -9.71 3.40 18.81
CA VAL A 155 -8.52 2.84 18.14
C VAL A 155 -7.49 2.30 19.14
N ASN A 156 -7.31 2.97 20.28
CA ASN A 156 -6.37 2.51 21.32
C ASN A 156 -6.94 1.39 22.20
N TYR A 157 -8.27 1.30 22.33
CA TYR A 157 -8.95 0.21 23.02
C TYR A 157 -8.92 -1.10 22.22
N VAL A 158 -9.13 -1.04 20.90
CA VAL A 158 -9.31 -2.24 20.06
C VAL A 158 -8.18 -3.28 20.14
N PRO A 159 -6.89 -2.92 20.21
CA PRO A 159 -5.81 -3.90 20.39
C PRO A 159 -6.02 -4.86 21.58
N LEU A 160 -6.64 -4.40 22.67
CA LEU A 160 -6.92 -5.23 23.83
C LEU A 160 -7.93 -6.35 23.53
N ILE A 161 -8.88 -6.10 22.64
CA ILE A 161 -9.87 -7.09 22.16
C ILE A 161 -9.22 -7.98 21.09
N ARG A 162 -8.62 -7.35 20.08
CA ARG A 162 -7.98 -8.00 18.93
C ARG A 162 -6.97 -9.05 19.36
N ASP A 163 -6.14 -8.72 20.35
CA ASP A 163 -5.06 -9.58 20.81
C ASP A 163 -5.47 -10.46 22.02
N GLY A 164 -6.72 -10.34 22.47
CA GLY A 164 -7.27 -11.15 23.56
C GLY A 164 -6.71 -10.81 24.94
N LEU A 165 -6.24 -9.58 25.16
CA LEU A 165 -5.57 -9.17 26.40
C LEU A 165 -6.52 -9.10 27.60
N ILE A 166 -7.83 -8.92 27.35
CA ILE A 166 -8.89 -8.83 28.39
C ILE A 166 -9.49 -10.20 28.73
N THR A 167 -9.69 -11.06 27.73
CA THR A 167 -10.45 -12.32 27.84
C THR A 167 -9.58 -13.58 27.71
N GLY A 168 -8.33 -13.43 27.28
CA GLY A 168 -7.45 -14.54 26.87
C GLY A 168 -7.76 -15.09 25.47
N LYS A 169 -8.74 -14.52 24.75
CA LYS A 169 -9.14 -14.95 23.41
C LYS A 169 -9.20 -13.76 22.46
N LYS A 170 -8.52 -13.88 21.31
CA LYS A 170 -8.60 -12.89 20.23
C LYS A 170 -10.03 -12.82 19.70
N ASP A 171 -10.50 -11.61 19.45
CA ASP A 171 -11.77 -11.36 18.76
C ASP A 171 -11.55 -10.36 17.64
N LEU A 172 -11.21 -10.90 16.45
CA LEU A 172 -10.88 -10.10 15.28
C LEU A 172 -12.14 -9.48 14.65
N ILE A 173 -13.30 -10.13 14.74
CA ILE A 173 -14.55 -9.59 14.21
C ILE A 173 -14.99 -8.36 15.00
N ALA A 174 -15.01 -8.45 16.34
CA ALA A 174 -15.31 -7.29 17.18
C ALA A 174 -14.29 -6.15 16.97
N ALA A 175 -13.00 -6.49 16.78
CA ALA A 175 -11.98 -5.50 16.47
C ALA A 175 -12.24 -4.79 15.13
N ILE A 176 -12.63 -5.53 14.08
CA ILE A 176 -13.02 -4.93 12.79
C ILE A 176 -14.19 -3.97 13.01
N GLU A 177 -15.30 -4.42 13.62
CA GLU A 177 -16.49 -3.58 13.81
C GLU A 177 -16.20 -2.26 14.54
N LEU A 178 -15.34 -2.30 15.57
CA LEU A 178 -14.90 -1.13 16.31
C LEU A 178 -13.98 -0.22 15.49
N TYR A 179 -13.01 -0.77 14.75
CA TYR A 179 -12.20 0.02 13.84
C TYR A 179 -13.05 0.68 12.75
N GLU A 180 -14.01 -0.03 12.17
CA GLU A 180 -14.93 0.55 11.19
C GLU A 180 -15.78 1.68 11.78
N LYS A 181 -16.22 1.52 13.05
CA LYS A 181 -16.93 2.59 13.77
C LYS A 181 -16.06 3.84 13.92
N ALA A 182 -14.78 3.68 14.27
CA ALA A 182 -13.84 4.78 14.34
C ALA A 182 -13.52 5.35 12.94
N ALA A 183 -13.34 4.52 11.93
CA ALA A 183 -12.99 4.91 10.56
C ALA A 183 -14.08 5.78 9.90
N ARG A 184 -15.36 5.51 10.21
CA ARG A 184 -16.50 6.34 9.77
C ARG A 184 -16.46 7.80 10.26
N THR A 185 -15.62 8.12 11.23
CA THR A 185 -15.40 9.51 11.68
C THR A 185 -14.37 10.26 10.82
N GLY A 186 -13.77 9.61 9.82
CA GLY A 186 -12.65 10.14 9.04
C GLY A 186 -11.28 9.82 9.64
N LEU A 187 -11.22 9.04 10.73
CA LEU A 187 -9.95 8.68 11.36
C LEU A 187 -9.16 7.68 10.50
N VAL A 188 -8.14 8.20 9.82
CA VAL A 188 -7.26 7.47 8.89
C VAL A 188 -6.62 6.23 9.52
N THR A 189 -6.13 6.34 10.76
CA THR A 189 -5.55 5.20 11.49
C THR A 189 -6.55 4.06 11.64
N ALA A 190 -7.82 4.37 11.86
CA ALA A 190 -8.87 3.37 11.95
C ALA A 190 -9.21 2.74 10.59
N MET A 191 -9.18 3.51 9.49
CA MET A 191 -9.40 2.98 8.13
C MET A 191 -8.34 1.92 7.80
N TYR A 192 -7.06 2.26 7.97
CA TYR A 192 -5.98 1.31 7.73
C TYR A 192 -6.09 0.08 8.63
N ASN A 193 -6.33 0.27 9.93
CA ASN A 193 -6.46 -0.84 10.87
C ASN A 193 -7.66 -1.74 10.56
N ALA A 194 -8.80 -1.18 10.14
CA ALA A 194 -9.96 -1.96 9.70
C ALA A 194 -9.59 -2.85 8.50
N GLY A 195 -8.95 -2.27 7.47
CA GLY A 195 -8.48 -3.02 6.31
C GLY A 195 -7.48 -4.13 6.66
N ASN A 196 -6.51 -3.83 7.53
CA ASN A 196 -5.46 -4.77 7.92
C ASN A 196 -5.99 -5.94 8.75
N VAL A 197 -6.90 -5.69 9.71
CA VAL A 197 -7.49 -6.79 10.49
C VAL A 197 -8.41 -7.65 9.62
N CYS A 198 -9.15 -7.07 8.67
CA CYS A 198 -9.86 -7.85 7.66
C CYS A 198 -8.89 -8.75 6.87
N MET A 199 -7.70 -8.25 6.50
CA MET A 199 -6.70 -9.06 5.80
C MET A 199 -6.17 -10.24 6.61
N TRP A 200 -6.00 -10.08 7.92
CA TRP A 200 -5.56 -11.19 8.78
C TRP A 200 -6.59 -12.32 8.80
N GLU A 201 -7.88 -11.98 8.86
CA GLU A 201 -8.96 -12.95 8.76
C GLU A 201 -9.05 -13.60 7.36
N VAL A 202 -8.87 -12.81 6.29
CA VAL A 202 -8.80 -13.33 4.92
C VAL A 202 -7.66 -14.34 4.76
N GLN A 203 -6.49 -14.04 5.33
CA GLN A 203 -5.33 -14.96 5.34
C GLN A 203 -5.59 -16.21 6.19
N ALA A 204 -6.45 -16.13 7.20
CA ALA A 204 -6.92 -17.27 7.97
C ALA A 204 -8.05 -18.06 7.28
N GLY A 205 -8.48 -17.64 6.08
CA GLY A 205 -9.46 -18.33 5.24
C GLY A 205 -10.84 -17.69 5.18
N ASN A 206 -11.08 -16.59 5.90
CA ASN A 206 -12.37 -15.88 5.90
C ASN A 206 -12.45 -14.89 4.74
N THR A 207 -12.70 -15.39 3.53
CA THR A 207 -12.70 -14.58 2.31
C THR A 207 -13.88 -13.61 2.19
N ASP A 208 -14.91 -13.74 3.03
CA ASP A 208 -16.08 -12.85 3.03
C ASP A 208 -15.72 -11.40 3.43
N LEU A 209 -14.56 -11.20 4.04
CA LEU A 209 -14.06 -9.90 4.48
C LEU A 209 -13.26 -9.15 3.40
N ILE A 210 -13.02 -9.74 2.22
CA ILE A 210 -12.24 -9.10 1.15
C ILE A 210 -12.84 -7.77 0.71
N ASP A 211 -14.17 -7.69 0.51
CA ASP A 211 -14.82 -6.43 0.12
C ASP A 211 -14.67 -5.35 1.20
N ARG A 212 -14.71 -5.72 2.48
CA ARG A 212 -14.52 -4.79 3.61
C ARG A 212 -13.08 -4.28 3.63
N ALA A 213 -12.10 -5.19 3.47
CA ALA A 213 -10.70 -4.80 3.37
C ALA A 213 -10.47 -3.81 2.22
N ALA A 214 -11.00 -4.13 1.03
CA ALA A 214 -10.88 -3.30 -0.17
C ALA A 214 -11.49 -1.91 0.04
N TYR A 215 -12.69 -1.84 0.63
CA TYR A 215 -13.35 -0.57 0.94
C TYR A 215 -12.48 0.33 1.83
N TRP A 216 -11.96 -0.20 2.94
CA TRP A 216 -11.18 0.60 3.87
C TRP A 216 -9.80 1.00 3.34
N PHE A 217 -9.14 0.13 2.57
CA PHE A 217 -7.90 0.52 1.88
C PHE A 217 -8.15 1.60 0.83
N ALA A 218 -9.25 1.53 0.08
CA ALA A 218 -9.59 2.57 -0.89
C ALA A 218 -9.86 3.93 -0.22
N GLU A 219 -10.63 3.97 0.86
CA GLU A 219 -10.88 5.21 1.62
C GLU A 219 -9.61 5.75 2.29
N PHE A 220 -8.73 4.88 2.79
CA PHE A 220 -7.43 5.27 3.34
C PHE A 220 -6.53 5.91 2.27
N ILE A 221 -6.37 5.28 1.11
CA ILE A 221 -5.57 5.81 -0.01
C ILE A 221 -6.16 7.13 -0.51
N LYS A 222 -7.47 7.20 -0.70
CA LYS A 222 -8.18 8.42 -1.13
C LYS A 222 -7.98 9.57 -0.17
N THR A 223 -8.03 9.31 1.14
CA THR A 223 -7.81 10.34 2.16
C THR A 223 -6.38 10.87 2.10
N ASN A 224 -5.39 9.98 1.97
CA ASN A 224 -4.01 10.37 1.72
C ASN A 224 -3.85 11.22 0.44
N ASP A 225 -4.42 10.77 -0.67
CA ASP A 225 -4.28 11.45 -1.98
C ASP A 225 -4.95 12.84 -2.00
N SER A 226 -5.93 13.09 -1.13
CA SER A 226 -6.55 14.40 -0.96
C SER A 226 -5.67 15.43 -0.25
N GLY A 227 -4.53 15.01 0.32
CA GLY A 227 -3.66 15.86 1.14
C GLY A 227 -4.26 16.18 2.52
N ALA A 228 -5.31 15.48 2.94
CA ALA A 228 -5.87 15.63 4.28
C ALA A 228 -4.80 15.30 5.34
N PRO A 229 -4.72 16.08 6.45
CA PRO A 229 -3.75 15.80 7.50
C PRO A 229 -3.93 14.39 8.06
N LEU A 230 -2.90 13.56 7.93
CA LEU A 230 -2.85 12.21 8.52
C LEU A 230 -2.40 12.27 9.99
N SER A 231 -2.66 13.38 10.68
CA SER A 231 -2.15 13.75 12.01
C SER A 231 -2.55 12.80 13.15
N ALA A 232 -3.29 11.74 12.86
CA ALA A 232 -3.61 10.65 13.79
C ALA A 232 -2.64 9.46 13.70
N MET A 233 -1.69 9.48 12.77
CA MET A 233 -0.56 8.55 12.71
C MET A 233 0.71 9.34 12.99
N ASP A 234 1.25 9.25 14.20
CA ASP A 234 2.34 10.13 14.66
C ASP A 234 3.71 9.88 13.98
N ASN A 235 3.79 8.92 13.04
CA ASN A 235 5.03 8.53 12.36
C ASN A 235 4.88 8.52 10.82
N PRO A 236 5.50 9.49 10.10
CA PRO A 236 5.48 9.55 8.64
C PRO A 236 6.00 8.30 7.92
N VAL A 237 6.98 7.59 8.50
CA VAL A 237 7.52 6.35 7.92
C VAL A 237 6.45 5.25 7.95
N PHE A 238 5.78 5.11 9.09
CA PHE A 238 4.68 4.15 9.25
C PHE A 238 3.52 4.46 8.29
N ILE A 239 3.20 5.74 8.09
CA ILE A 239 2.19 6.17 7.13
C ILE A 239 2.56 5.69 5.72
N ALA A 240 3.79 5.95 5.28
CA ALA A 240 4.25 5.58 3.94
C ALA A 240 4.18 4.06 3.73
N GLU A 241 4.64 3.27 4.72
CA GLU A 241 4.56 1.80 4.69
C GLU A 241 3.11 1.31 4.63
N ALA A 242 2.23 1.88 5.44
CA ALA A 242 0.80 1.54 5.46
C ALA A 242 0.12 1.82 4.11
N ILE A 243 0.44 2.96 3.48
CA ILE A 243 -0.07 3.32 2.14
C ILE A 243 0.42 2.31 1.11
N GLN A 244 1.71 1.98 1.10
CA GLN A 244 2.27 1.01 0.17
C GLN A 244 1.63 -0.38 0.34
N GLN A 245 1.35 -0.80 1.58
CA GLN A 245 0.66 -2.05 1.83
C GLN A 245 -0.79 -2.02 1.34
N ALA A 246 -1.54 -0.94 1.60
CA ALA A 246 -2.90 -0.77 1.12
C ALA A 246 -2.98 -0.79 -0.43
N ILE A 247 -2.04 -0.11 -1.11
CA ILE A 247 -1.95 -0.09 -2.58
C ILE A 247 -1.73 -1.50 -3.12
N LYS A 248 -0.81 -2.28 -2.54
CA LYS A 248 -0.54 -3.67 -2.96
C LYS A 248 -1.78 -4.56 -2.85
N HIS A 249 -2.48 -4.49 -1.71
CA HIS A 249 -3.71 -5.27 -1.51
C HIS A 249 -4.82 -4.84 -2.46
N LEU A 250 -5.05 -3.54 -2.63
CA LEU A 250 -6.09 -3.05 -3.52
C LEU A 250 -5.82 -3.39 -4.98
N ALA A 251 -4.55 -3.29 -5.42
CA ALA A 251 -4.13 -3.74 -6.74
C ALA A 251 -4.43 -5.24 -6.96
N ASP A 252 -4.02 -6.09 -6.02
CA ASP A 252 -4.29 -7.53 -6.06
C ASP A 252 -5.79 -7.85 -6.12
N PHE A 253 -6.60 -7.18 -5.31
CA PHE A 253 -8.05 -7.38 -5.29
C PHE A 253 -8.72 -7.09 -6.64
N HIS A 254 -8.36 -5.98 -7.27
CA HIS A 254 -8.91 -5.60 -8.56
C HIS A 254 -8.38 -6.49 -9.70
N ILE A 255 -7.06 -6.74 -9.74
CA ILE A 255 -6.42 -7.53 -10.81
C ILE A 255 -6.88 -8.98 -10.76
N ASN A 256 -6.98 -9.57 -9.57
CA ASN A 256 -7.36 -10.97 -9.39
C ASN A 256 -8.87 -11.19 -9.15
N GLU A 257 -9.69 -10.16 -9.38
CA GLU A 257 -11.15 -10.25 -9.31
C GLU A 257 -11.68 -10.81 -7.97
N LYS A 258 -11.01 -10.45 -6.86
CA LYS A 258 -11.34 -10.97 -5.52
C LYS A 258 -12.49 -10.23 -4.82
N ILE A 259 -12.90 -9.08 -5.37
CA ILE A 259 -13.97 -8.22 -4.85
C ILE A 259 -15.20 -8.28 -5.75
N LYS A 260 -16.37 -7.86 -5.24
CA LYS A 260 -17.65 -7.89 -5.98
C LYS A 260 -17.66 -7.05 -7.25
N GLN A 261 -16.94 -5.94 -7.27
CA GLN A 261 -16.88 -5.01 -8.41
C GLN A 261 -15.42 -4.78 -8.81
N PRO A 262 -14.77 -5.79 -9.40
CA PRO A 262 -13.39 -5.64 -9.82
C PRO A 262 -13.29 -4.65 -10.98
N ASN A 263 -12.16 -3.95 -11.04
CA ASN A 263 -11.89 -2.95 -12.06
C ASN A 263 -10.41 -3.06 -12.40
N LEU A 264 -10.12 -3.75 -13.50
CA LEU A 264 -8.77 -4.09 -13.91
C LEU A 264 -7.89 -2.84 -14.06
N GLU A 265 -8.45 -1.75 -14.58
CA GLU A 265 -7.73 -0.49 -14.82
C GLU A 265 -7.32 0.18 -13.51
N VAL A 266 -8.20 0.17 -12.51
CA VAL A 266 -7.86 0.64 -11.15
C VAL A 266 -6.74 -0.23 -10.57
N GLY A 267 -6.82 -1.56 -10.73
CA GLY A 267 -5.80 -2.47 -10.25
C GLY A 267 -4.42 -2.25 -10.89
N ILE A 268 -4.35 -2.08 -12.20
CA ILE A 268 -3.11 -1.77 -12.94
C ILE A 268 -2.56 -0.40 -12.50
N ALA A 269 -3.41 0.61 -12.38
CA ALA A 269 -3.01 1.93 -11.91
C ALA A 269 -2.41 1.88 -10.48
N MET A 270 -3.02 1.11 -9.57
CA MET A 270 -2.49 0.90 -8.22
C MET A 270 -1.16 0.15 -8.25
N ALA A 271 -1.02 -0.90 -9.05
CA ALA A 271 0.24 -1.63 -9.20
C ALA A 271 1.39 -0.73 -9.66
N ARG A 272 1.12 0.26 -10.53
CA ARG A 272 2.13 1.25 -10.95
C ARG A 272 2.61 2.16 -9.82
N ARG A 273 1.70 2.50 -8.89
CA ARG A 273 1.98 3.36 -7.71
C ARG A 273 2.84 2.68 -6.65
N ILE A 274 3.06 1.36 -6.74
CA ILE A 274 3.94 0.65 -5.79
C ILE A 274 5.35 1.21 -5.89
N GLU A 275 5.84 1.75 -4.78
CA GLU A 275 7.23 2.16 -4.61
C GLU A 275 8.11 0.95 -4.30
N ILE A 276 9.33 0.95 -4.83
CA ILE A 276 10.27 -0.18 -4.70
C ILE A 276 11.30 0.20 -3.63
N HIS A 277 11.14 -0.34 -2.42
CA HIS A 277 12.12 -0.15 -1.34
C HIS A 277 13.04 -1.36 -1.17
N ASN A 278 12.64 -2.53 -1.68
CA ASN A 278 13.37 -3.79 -1.60
C ASN A 278 12.99 -4.72 -2.77
N ASP A 279 13.69 -5.86 -2.88
CA ASP A 279 13.46 -6.86 -3.93
C ASP A 279 12.05 -7.46 -3.90
N HIS A 280 11.45 -7.59 -2.72
CA HIS A 280 10.09 -8.12 -2.59
C HIS A 280 9.06 -7.18 -3.23
N ASP A 281 9.19 -5.87 -3.01
CA ASP A 281 8.31 -4.87 -3.63
C ASP A 281 8.42 -4.89 -5.15
N GLN A 282 9.64 -5.02 -5.67
CA GLN A 282 9.89 -5.16 -7.10
C GLN A 282 9.20 -6.40 -7.68
N VAL A 283 9.31 -7.54 -7.01
CA VAL A 283 8.66 -8.80 -7.42
C VAL A 283 7.14 -8.66 -7.41
N VAL A 284 6.56 -8.11 -6.35
CA VAL A 284 5.10 -7.91 -6.23
C VAL A 284 4.59 -6.97 -7.31
N LYS A 285 5.26 -5.83 -7.52
CA LYS A 285 4.91 -4.86 -8.57
C LYS A 285 4.95 -5.50 -9.96
N ASN A 286 6.03 -6.20 -10.27
CA ASN A 286 6.20 -6.85 -11.56
C ASN A 286 5.12 -7.91 -11.80
N TRP A 287 4.85 -8.74 -10.79
CA TRP A 287 3.82 -9.78 -10.88
C TRP A 287 2.42 -9.19 -11.11
N LEU A 288 2.04 -8.16 -10.34
CA LEU A 288 0.74 -7.50 -10.50
C LEU A 288 0.58 -6.87 -11.89
N LEU A 289 1.59 -6.13 -12.36
CA LEU A 289 1.57 -5.53 -13.70
C LEU A 289 1.51 -6.60 -14.80
N GLU A 290 2.28 -7.66 -14.67
CA GLU A 290 2.29 -8.77 -15.62
C GLU A 290 0.90 -9.42 -15.71
N VAL A 291 0.27 -9.77 -14.59
CA VAL A 291 -1.07 -10.37 -14.57
C VAL A 291 -2.11 -9.39 -15.09
N GLY A 292 -2.10 -8.14 -14.63
CA GLY A 292 -3.06 -7.12 -15.00
C GLY A 292 -3.03 -6.82 -16.51
N LEU A 293 -1.84 -6.54 -17.05
CA LEU A 293 -1.66 -6.27 -18.48
C LEU A 293 -1.98 -7.50 -19.33
N SER A 294 -1.70 -8.71 -18.84
CA SER A 294 -2.09 -9.94 -19.55
C SER A 294 -3.61 -10.06 -19.69
N LYS A 295 -4.36 -9.77 -18.64
CA LYS A 295 -5.83 -9.76 -18.67
C LYS A 295 -6.35 -8.69 -19.62
N ARG A 296 -5.75 -7.49 -19.60
CA ARG A 296 -6.12 -6.39 -20.50
C ARG A 296 -5.87 -6.76 -21.96
N LEU A 297 -4.71 -7.31 -22.27
CA LEU A 297 -4.40 -7.79 -23.63
C LEU A 297 -5.36 -8.89 -24.08
N SER A 298 -5.72 -9.80 -23.18
CA SER A 298 -6.61 -10.92 -23.49
C SER A 298 -8.07 -10.50 -23.71
N SER A 299 -8.47 -9.31 -23.25
CA SER A 299 -9.82 -8.77 -23.48
C SER A 299 -9.92 -7.89 -24.72
N LEU A 300 -8.80 -7.65 -25.42
CA LEU A 300 -8.80 -6.82 -26.63
C LEU A 300 -9.64 -7.46 -27.73
N SER A 301 -10.44 -6.62 -28.36
CA SER A 301 -11.08 -6.93 -29.63
C SER A 301 -10.13 -6.58 -30.78
N ALA A 302 -10.20 -7.35 -31.87
CA ALA A 302 -9.42 -7.09 -33.07
C ALA A 302 -9.76 -5.68 -33.61
N PRO A 303 -8.78 -4.78 -33.75
CA PRO A 303 -9.01 -3.48 -34.37
C PRO A 303 -9.26 -3.68 -35.87
N ALA A 304 -9.81 -2.66 -36.55
CA ALA A 304 -9.97 -2.65 -38.02
C ALA A 304 -8.63 -2.56 -38.80
N ALA A 305 -7.51 -2.72 -38.08
CA ALA A 305 -6.14 -2.77 -38.55
C ALA A 305 -5.95 -3.77 -39.71
N ARG A 306 -5.01 -3.47 -40.61
CA ARG A 306 -4.78 -4.28 -41.82
C ARG A 306 -3.34 -4.76 -41.99
N SER A 307 -2.37 -4.27 -41.22
CA SER A 307 -0.98 -4.77 -41.22
C SER A 307 -0.49 -5.20 -39.84
N GLY A 308 0.61 -5.97 -39.81
CA GLY A 308 1.23 -6.36 -38.55
C GLY A 308 1.69 -5.16 -37.71
N ALA A 309 2.04 -4.04 -38.35
CA ALA A 309 2.40 -2.82 -37.66
C ALA A 309 1.20 -2.15 -36.99
N ASP A 310 0.03 -2.20 -37.61
CA ASP A 310 -1.20 -1.71 -36.99
C ASP A 310 -1.52 -2.52 -35.72
N HIS A 311 -1.28 -3.84 -35.74
CA HIS A 311 -1.46 -4.70 -34.56
C HIS A 311 -0.42 -4.46 -33.47
N TRP A 312 0.86 -4.32 -33.83
CA TRP A 312 1.90 -3.93 -32.88
C TRP A 312 1.60 -2.57 -32.23
N HIS A 313 1.27 -1.57 -33.04
CA HIS A 313 0.90 -0.25 -32.55
C HIS A 313 -0.29 -0.34 -31.58
N TYR A 314 -1.35 -1.04 -31.95
CA TYR A 314 -2.51 -1.25 -31.08
C TYR A 314 -2.14 -1.97 -29.78
N LEU A 315 -1.30 -2.99 -29.84
CA LEU A 315 -0.85 -3.74 -28.67
C LEU A 315 -0.04 -2.88 -27.71
N LEU A 316 0.95 -2.16 -28.23
CA LEU A 316 1.84 -1.32 -27.46
C LEU A 316 1.07 -0.17 -26.78
N GLN A 317 0.07 0.41 -27.46
CA GLN A 317 -0.85 1.37 -26.83
C GLN A 317 -1.60 0.78 -25.64
N ASN A 318 -2.05 -0.47 -25.74
CA ASN A 318 -2.81 -1.13 -24.67
C ASN A 318 -1.94 -1.59 -23.48
N ILE A 319 -0.62 -1.59 -23.63
CA ILE A 319 0.33 -1.69 -22.50
C ILE A 319 0.94 -0.33 -22.12
N ASP A 320 0.28 0.75 -22.54
CA ASP A 320 0.57 2.15 -22.20
C ASP A 320 1.91 2.68 -22.72
N TRP A 321 2.40 2.19 -23.86
CA TRP A 321 3.51 2.82 -24.56
C TRP A 321 3.02 4.06 -25.34
N ASP A 322 3.81 5.13 -25.29
CA ASP A 322 3.57 6.36 -26.09
C ASP A 322 4.09 6.13 -27.51
N VAL A 323 3.22 5.58 -28.36
CA VAL A 323 3.51 5.31 -29.77
C VAL A 323 2.96 6.41 -30.68
N GLY A 324 3.81 6.87 -31.58
CA GLY A 324 3.49 7.84 -32.62
C GLY A 324 2.80 7.21 -33.84
N PRO A 325 2.45 8.03 -34.84
CA PRO A 325 1.73 7.57 -36.03
C PRO A 325 2.56 6.59 -36.87
N ILE A 326 1.88 5.63 -37.49
CA ILE A 326 2.48 4.66 -38.39
C ILE A 326 2.85 5.34 -39.72
N THR A 327 4.11 5.18 -40.11
CA THR A 327 4.62 5.52 -41.45
C THR A 327 4.64 4.25 -42.28
N LYS A 328 3.81 4.20 -43.33
CA LYS A 328 3.71 3.04 -44.22
C LYS A 328 4.92 2.95 -45.14
N GLY A 329 5.45 1.75 -45.28
CA GLY A 329 6.74 1.49 -45.92
C GLY A 329 6.84 1.75 -47.42
N ALA A 330 5.74 1.79 -48.17
CA ALA A 330 5.73 1.62 -49.63
C ALA A 330 6.84 2.41 -50.35
N PRO A 331 7.76 1.76 -51.08
CA PRO A 331 7.79 0.34 -51.50
C PRO A 331 8.50 -0.63 -50.54
N ASN A 332 8.92 -0.19 -49.37
CA ASN A 332 9.65 -1.02 -48.41
C ASN A 332 8.74 -2.07 -47.75
N PRO A 333 9.28 -3.26 -47.44
CA PRO A 333 8.49 -4.36 -46.87
C PRO A 333 8.39 -4.28 -45.35
N PHE A 334 8.34 -3.05 -44.81
CA PHE A 334 8.26 -2.78 -43.39
C PHE A 334 7.55 -1.45 -43.14
N ASP A 335 6.78 -1.40 -42.07
CA ASP A 335 6.19 -0.19 -41.55
C ASP A 335 7.02 0.31 -40.35
N THR A 336 6.96 1.60 -40.06
CA THR A 336 7.64 2.17 -38.88
C THR A 336 6.74 3.07 -38.06
N PHE A 337 7.07 3.23 -36.78
CA PHE A 337 6.49 4.27 -35.93
C PHE A 337 7.46 4.64 -34.81
N GLU A 338 7.39 5.88 -34.34
CA GLU A 338 8.19 6.33 -33.21
C GLU A 338 7.56 5.87 -31.89
N ILE A 339 8.40 5.56 -30.90
CA ILE A 339 7.99 5.32 -29.52
C ILE A 339 8.76 6.34 -28.67
N LYS A 340 8.03 7.15 -27.90
CA LYS A 340 8.65 8.08 -26.97
C LYS A 340 9.01 7.38 -25.68
N HIS A 341 10.15 7.78 -25.13
CA HIS A 341 10.61 7.33 -23.83
C HIS A 341 11.27 8.51 -23.10
N SER A 342 11.56 8.36 -21.82
CA SER A 342 12.02 9.45 -20.93
C SER A 342 13.24 10.23 -21.42
N ASN A 343 14.11 9.60 -22.21
CA ASN A 343 15.39 10.17 -22.64
C ASN A 343 15.50 10.39 -24.17
N GLY A 344 14.42 10.14 -24.94
CA GLY A 344 14.53 10.22 -26.39
C GLY A 344 13.43 9.48 -27.14
N LYS A 345 13.79 9.00 -28.33
CA LYS A 345 12.89 8.26 -29.22
C LYS A 345 13.51 6.96 -29.69
N VAL A 346 12.66 5.94 -29.72
CA VAL A 346 12.93 4.67 -30.37
C VAL A 346 12.15 4.64 -31.68
N LEU A 347 12.79 4.23 -32.78
CA LEU A 347 12.06 3.91 -34.00
C LEU A 347 11.74 2.42 -34.02
N MET A 348 10.46 2.08 -33.97
CA MET A 348 9.98 0.72 -34.17
C MET A 348 9.89 0.42 -35.65
N VAL A 349 10.43 -0.72 -36.07
CA VAL A 349 10.40 -1.24 -37.44
C VAL A 349 9.72 -2.61 -37.40
N VAL A 350 8.59 -2.72 -38.08
CA VAL A 350 7.81 -3.95 -38.14
C VAL A 350 7.92 -4.55 -39.53
N LEU A 351 8.51 -5.74 -39.63
CA LEU A 351 8.76 -6.43 -40.90
C LEU A 351 7.53 -7.25 -41.32
N ASP A 352 6.99 -7.02 -42.52
CA ASP A 352 5.70 -7.61 -42.98
C ASP A 352 5.74 -9.13 -43.29
N TYR A 353 6.89 -9.79 -43.17
CA TYR A 353 7.09 -11.20 -43.56
C TYR A 353 7.74 -11.98 -42.42
N LEU A 354 7.61 -13.32 -42.46
CA LEU A 354 8.44 -14.25 -41.67
C LEU A 354 9.91 -14.00 -42.01
N PHE A 355 10.51 -13.05 -41.30
CA PHE A 355 11.91 -12.76 -41.42
C PHE A 355 12.66 -13.87 -40.71
N ASP A 356 13.33 -14.76 -41.45
CA ASP A 356 14.30 -15.70 -40.90
C ASP A 356 15.58 -14.91 -40.56
N PRO A 357 15.80 -14.54 -39.29
CA PRO A 357 16.89 -13.65 -38.93
C PRO A 357 18.23 -14.28 -39.25
N SER A 358 18.31 -15.61 -39.12
CA SER A 358 19.51 -16.41 -39.32
C SER A 358 20.10 -16.28 -40.73
N LYS A 359 19.28 -15.95 -41.74
CA LYS A 359 19.71 -15.92 -43.14
C LYS A 359 19.97 -14.52 -43.69
N ARG A 360 19.61 -13.45 -42.97
CA ARG A 360 19.62 -12.08 -43.51
C ARG A 360 20.06 -10.99 -42.52
N TYR A 361 20.80 -11.34 -41.45
CA TYR A 361 21.32 -10.38 -40.48
C TYR A 361 22.03 -9.18 -41.12
N SER A 362 22.91 -9.39 -42.11
CA SER A 362 23.65 -8.29 -42.73
C SER A 362 22.75 -7.28 -43.45
N ALA A 363 21.59 -7.70 -43.96
CA ALA A 363 20.63 -6.81 -44.58
C ALA A 363 19.84 -6.02 -43.52
N LEU A 364 19.47 -6.66 -42.39
CA LEU A 364 18.87 -5.94 -41.26
C LEU A 364 19.83 -4.93 -40.65
N ASP A 365 21.10 -5.30 -40.46
CA ASP A 365 22.07 -4.38 -39.88
C ASP A 365 22.21 -3.13 -40.75
N ARG A 366 22.35 -3.29 -42.07
CA ARG A 366 22.40 -2.16 -43.01
C ARG A 366 21.12 -1.33 -42.97
N LEU A 367 19.96 -1.97 -42.92
CA LEU A 367 18.67 -1.29 -42.84
C LEU A 367 18.57 -0.48 -41.54
N ALA A 368 18.74 -1.13 -40.39
CA ALA A 368 18.62 -0.50 -39.08
C ALA A 368 19.61 0.65 -38.92
N ILE A 369 20.89 0.48 -39.29
CA ILE A 369 21.89 1.55 -39.24
C ILE A 369 21.48 2.73 -40.15
N SER A 370 20.90 2.46 -41.32
CA SER A 370 20.43 3.53 -42.22
C SER A 370 19.21 4.30 -41.69
N LEU A 371 18.47 3.70 -40.75
CA LEU A 371 17.29 4.29 -40.12
C LEU A 371 17.63 5.12 -38.88
N ILE A 372 18.84 4.97 -38.32
CA ILE A 372 19.33 5.81 -37.23
C ILE A 372 19.61 7.21 -37.77
N LYS A 373 18.70 8.15 -37.48
CA LYS A 373 18.75 9.55 -37.89
C LYS A 373 18.93 10.45 -36.66
N PRO A 374 19.33 11.73 -36.82
CA PRO A 374 19.36 12.67 -35.71
C PRO A 374 18.03 12.69 -34.95
N GLY A 375 18.07 12.43 -33.64
CA GLY A 375 16.88 12.37 -32.78
C GLY A 375 16.24 10.98 -32.63
N VAL A 376 16.82 9.94 -33.22
CA VAL A 376 16.48 8.53 -32.97
C VAL A 376 17.70 7.84 -32.36
N ASP A 377 17.58 7.47 -31.09
CA ASP A 377 18.71 6.90 -30.34
C ASP A 377 18.82 5.39 -30.52
N HIS A 378 17.67 4.74 -30.74
CA HIS A 378 17.55 3.29 -30.86
C HIS A 378 16.57 2.92 -31.97
N VAL A 379 16.83 1.80 -32.64
CA VAL A 379 15.89 1.17 -33.58
C VAL A 379 15.52 -0.20 -33.04
N PHE A 380 14.22 -0.42 -32.83
CA PHE A 380 13.67 -1.74 -32.46
C PHE A 380 13.14 -2.41 -33.71
N VAL A 381 13.60 -3.62 -34.02
CA VAL A 381 13.11 -4.40 -35.15
C VAL A 381 12.37 -5.63 -34.64
N VAL A 382 11.14 -5.81 -35.10
CA VAL A 382 10.27 -6.95 -34.77
C VAL A 382 9.64 -7.54 -36.04
N SER A 383 9.17 -8.79 -35.93
CA SER A 383 8.35 -9.43 -36.95
C SER A 383 6.89 -8.97 -36.84
N ALA A 384 6.20 -8.81 -37.98
CA ALA A 384 4.74 -8.60 -38.03
C ALA A 384 3.96 -9.73 -37.37
N ILE A 385 4.54 -10.93 -37.31
CA ILE A 385 3.97 -12.11 -36.64
C ILE A 385 4.60 -12.20 -35.26
N GLY A 386 3.80 -12.53 -34.25
CA GLY A 386 4.24 -12.83 -32.90
C GLY A 386 5.10 -14.08 -32.88
N MET A 387 6.38 -13.91 -33.15
CA MET A 387 7.40 -14.92 -32.93
C MET A 387 7.67 -15.01 -31.45
N PHE A 388 7.90 -16.23 -30.99
CA PHE A 388 8.40 -16.46 -29.66
C PHE A 388 9.61 -17.36 -29.71
N GLN A 389 10.60 -17.05 -28.88
CA GLN A 389 11.77 -17.89 -28.67
C GLN A 389 11.68 -18.49 -27.28
N GLU A 390 11.79 -19.81 -27.20
CA GLU A 390 11.95 -20.53 -25.94
C GLU A 390 13.43 -20.57 -25.57
N THR A 391 13.71 -20.30 -24.31
CA THR A 391 15.04 -20.38 -23.69
C THR A 391 14.88 -20.97 -22.29
N ASP A 392 15.99 -21.34 -21.63
CA ASP A 392 15.95 -21.75 -20.22
C ASP A 392 15.32 -20.69 -19.29
N ALA A 393 15.39 -19.42 -19.72
CA ALA A 393 14.80 -18.28 -19.03
C ALA A 393 13.30 -18.08 -19.38
N GLY A 394 12.78 -18.81 -20.35
CA GLY A 394 11.38 -18.82 -20.75
C GLY A 394 11.10 -18.35 -22.18
N ILE A 395 9.81 -18.25 -22.51
CA ILE A 395 9.31 -17.88 -23.83
C ILE A 395 9.15 -16.36 -23.91
N HIS A 396 9.65 -15.71 -24.95
CA HIS A 396 9.54 -14.25 -25.09
C HIS A 396 9.50 -13.80 -26.56
N VAL A 397 9.08 -12.55 -26.80
CA VAL A 397 9.23 -11.94 -28.14
C VAL A 397 10.63 -11.37 -28.28
N PRO A 398 11.44 -11.87 -29.23
CA PRO A 398 12.72 -11.26 -29.51
C PRO A 398 12.52 -9.89 -30.15
N VAL A 399 13.20 -8.88 -29.62
CA VAL A 399 13.32 -7.54 -30.19
C VAL A 399 14.77 -7.29 -30.51
N PHE A 400 15.08 -7.05 -31.78
CA PHE A 400 16.43 -6.62 -32.15
C PHE A 400 16.57 -5.13 -31.85
N VAL A 401 17.56 -4.79 -31.05
CA VAL A 401 17.83 -3.42 -30.62
C VAL A 401 19.12 -2.97 -31.28
N TYR A 402 19.03 -1.89 -32.05
CA TYR A 402 20.15 -1.30 -32.75
C TYR A 402 20.45 0.10 -32.20
N THR A 403 21.74 0.38 -32.01
CA THR A 403 22.28 1.72 -31.81
C THR A 403 23.22 2.04 -32.97
N LYS A 404 23.78 3.25 -32.99
CA LYS A 404 24.74 3.65 -34.02
C LYS A 404 25.96 2.73 -34.07
N ASP A 405 26.37 2.22 -32.90
CA ASP A 405 27.64 1.53 -32.71
C ASP A 405 27.49 0.06 -32.30
N SER A 406 26.27 -0.41 -32.02
CA SER A 406 26.03 -1.75 -31.51
C SER A 406 24.68 -2.34 -31.93
N ARG A 407 24.59 -3.67 -31.83
CA ARG A 407 23.34 -4.42 -31.93
C ARG A 407 23.23 -5.39 -30.76
N ALA A 408 22.01 -5.63 -30.32
CA ALA A 408 21.69 -6.61 -29.30
C ALA A 408 20.32 -7.23 -29.57
N VAL A 409 20.04 -8.34 -28.90
CA VAL A 409 18.70 -8.94 -28.84
C VAL A 409 18.19 -8.78 -27.42
N ALA A 410 16.99 -8.24 -27.29
CA ALA A 410 16.28 -8.14 -26.03
C ALA A 410 15.00 -8.97 -26.07
N SER A 411 14.47 -9.27 -24.89
CA SER A 411 13.17 -9.88 -24.73
C SER A 411 12.13 -8.78 -24.47
N LEU A 412 10.99 -8.85 -25.14
CA LEU A 412 9.82 -8.02 -24.85
C LEU A 412 8.72 -8.89 -24.23
N ASN A 413 8.18 -8.41 -23.11
CA ASN A 413 6.95 -8.89 -22.49
C ASN A 413 6.02 -7.71 -22.19
N GLN A 414 4.79 -8.01 -21.78
CA GLN A 414 3.72 -7.04 -21.59
C GLN A 414 3.99 -5.99 -20.51
N ARG A 415 4.88 -6.22 -19.53
CA ARG A 415 5.18 -5.24 -18.48
C ARG A 415 6.34 -4.32 -18.82
N MET A 416 7.13 -4.65 -19.84
CA MET A 416 8.38 -3.95 -20.11
C MET A 416 8.14 -2.58 -20.74
N THR A 417 8.92 -1.59 -20.31
CA THR A 417 9.00 -0.28 -20.98
C THR A 417 10.11 -0.27 -22.05
N PRO A 418 10.11 0.69 -22.98
CA PRO A 418 11.22 0.86 -23.92
C PRO A 418 12.57 1.03 -23.22
N GLU A 419 12.64 1.74 -22.10
CA GLU A 419 13.86 1.92 -21.32
C GLU A 419 14.38 0.63 -20.71
N GLU A 420 13.48 -0.22 -20.20
CA GLU A 420 13.88 -1.52 -19.64
C GLU A 420 14.44 -2.45 -20.72
N ILE A 421 13.88 -2.40 -21.93
CA ILE A 421 14.40 -3.14 -23.10
C ILE A 421 15.81 -2.65 -23.43
N ILE A 422 16.02 -1.34 -23.53
CA ILE A 422 17.34 -0.75 -23.79
C ILE A 422 18.33 -1.14 -22.69
N LYS A 423 17.95 -1.01 -21.42
CA LYS A 423 18.81 -1.36 -20.27
C LYS A 423 19.23 -2.83 -20.29
N ASN A 424 18.32 -3.74 -20.65
CA ASN A 424 18.61 -5.18 -20.74
C ASN A 424 19.64 -5.51 -21.83
N THR A 425 19.71 -4.71 -22.90
CA THR A 425 20.74 -4.92 -23.94
C THR A 425 22.14 -4.56 -23.47
N GLN A 426 22.27 -3.61 -22.55
CA GLN A 426 23.56 -3.13 -22.05
C GLN A 426 24.15 -4.04 -20.99
N SER A 427 23.31 -4.71 -20.21
CA SER A 427 23.74 -5.56 -19.10
C SER A 427 24.18 -6.97 -19.53
N GLY A 428 23.88 -7.38 -20.77
CA GLY A 428 24.08 -8.75 -21.25
C GLY A 428 23.27 -9.80 -20.47
N LEU A 429 22.37 -9.36 -19.59
CA LEU A 429 21.61 -10.20 -18.68
C LEU A 429 20.20 -10.39 -19.24
N PHE A 430 19.93 -11.62 -19.71
CA PHE A 430 18.58 -12.09 -19.99
C PHE A 430 17.89 -12.44 -18.67
N PHE A 431 17.45 -11.43 -17.91
CA PHE A 431 16.61 -11.69 -16.73
C PHE A 431 15.22 -12.11 -17.16
N LEU A 432 14.97 -13.41 -17.27
CA LEU A 432 13.63 -13.93 -17.22
C LEU A 432 13.60 -15.07 -16.18
N ASP A 433 12.74 -14.90 -15.17
CA ASP A 433 12.39 -15.96 -14.24
C ASP A 433 11.77 -17.11 -15.07
N PRO A 434 12.28 -18.35 -15.01
CA PRO A 434 11.70 -19.49 -15.73
C PRO A 434 10.21 -19.69 -15.42
N ARG A 435 9.73 -19.27 -14.24
CA ARG A 435 8.31 -19.30 -13.87
C ARG A 435 7.46 -18.24 -14.60
N ALA A 436 8.09 -17.24 -15.22
CA ALA A 436 7.45 -16.23 -16.06
C ALA A 436 7.30 -16.68 -17.52
N ALA A 437 7.97 -17.77 -17.94
CA ALA A 437 7.97 -18.29 -19.31
C ALA A 437 6.57 -18.41 -19.94
N ILE A 438 5.62 -18.98 -19.18
CA ILE A 438 4.25 -19.22 -19.67
C ILE A 438 3.47 -17.91 -19.81
N ARG A 439 3.73 -16.92 -18.94
CA ARG A 439 3.03 -15.63 -18.90
C ARG A 439 3.56 -14.62 -19.91
N ASN A 440 4.84 -14.73 -20.28
CA ASN A 440 5.46 -13.90 -21.32
C ASN A 440 4.97 -14.22 -22.75
N CYS A 441 4.17 -15.29 -22.91
CA CYS A 441 3.56 -15.66 -24.18
C CYS A 441 2.33 -14.81 -24.55
N VAL A 442 1.77 -14.02 -23.63
CA VAL A 442 0.49 -13.31 -23.87
C VAL A 442 0.62 -12.37 -25.07
N LEU A 443 1.69 -11.58 -25.12
CA LEU A 443 1.93 -10.61 -26.19
C LEU A 443 2.02 -11.26 -27.60
N PRO A 444 2.89 -12.28 -27.85
CA PRO A 444 2.98 -12.89 -29.17
C PRO A 444 1.70 -13.64 -29.57
N ILE A 445 1.02 -14.32 -28.65
CA ILE A 445 -0.28 -14.93 -28.99
C ILE A 445 -1.29 -13.85 -29.34
N THR A 446 -1.40 -12.80 -28.53
CA THR A 446 -2.35 -11.71 -28.80
C THR A 446 -2.11 -11.14 -30.19
N LEU A 447 -0.85 -10.85 -30.54
CA LEU A 447 -0.47 -10.37 -31.87
C LEU A 447 -0.89 -11.34 -33.00
N ASN A 448 -0.63 -12.64 -32.82
CA ASN A 448 -1.01 -13.65 -33.81
C ASN A 448 -2.53 -13.78 -33.96
N MET A 449 -3.26 -13.65 -32.87
CA MET A 449 -4.72 -13.69 -32.90
C MET A 449 -5.29 -12.48 -33.64
N LEU A 450 -4.77 -11.28 -33.36
CA LEU A 450 -5.11 -10.05 -34.08
C LEU A 450 -4.83 -10.19 -35.58
N ASN A 451 -3.65 -10.67 -35.95
CA ASN A 451 -3.28 -10.96 -37.35
C ASN A 451 -4.26 -11.91 -38.05
N SER A 452 -4.84 -12.87 -37.32
CA SER A 452 -5.80 -13.84 -37.85
C SER A 452 -7.26 -13.35 -37.86
N GLY A 453 -7.52 -12.13 -37.35
CA GLY A 453 -8.88 -11.60 -37.19
C GLY A 453 -9.74 -12.34 -36.16
N LYS A 454 -9.12 -13.16 -35.29
CA LYS A 454 -9.80 -13.95 -34.26
C LYS A 454 -9.86 -13.20 -32.93
N LYS A 455 -10.90 -13.44 -32.13
CA LYS A 455 -10.99 -12.95 -30.75
C LYS A 455 -10.20 -13.86 -29.82
N ILE A 456 -9.53 -13.29 -28.82
CA ILE A 456 -8.79 -14.04 -27.80
C ILE A 456 -9.72 -14.93 -26.96
N SER A 457 -11.01 -14.56 -26.87
CA SER A 457 -12.05 -15.31 -26.17
C SER A 457 -12.42 -16.67 -26.77
N ASP A 458 -11.97 -17.01 -27.98
CA ASP A 458 -12.40 -18.22 -28.71
C ASP A 458 -11.67 -19.50 -28.24
N GLY A 459 -11.69 -19.76 -26.93
CA GLY A 459 -11.30 -21.05 -26.36
C GLY A 459 -9.79 -21.30 -26.27
N VAL A 460 -8.94 -20.29 -26.47
CA VAL A 460 -7.50 -20.37 -26.11
C VAL A 460 -7.38 -20.25 -24.61
N ASN A 461 -7.78 -21.31 -23.91
CA ASN A 461 -7.55 -21.47 -22.49
C ASN A 461 -6.03 -21.37 -22.27
N PHE A 462 -5.57 -20.33 -21.56
CA PHE A 462 -4.16 -20.20 -21.21
C PHE A 462 -3.64 -21.45 -20.47
N ASN A 463 -4.53 -22.22 -19.82
CA ASN A 463 -4.23 -23.51 -19.19
C ASN A 463 -4.12 -24.70 -20.19
N ALA A 464 -4.67 -24.62 -21.40
CA ALA A 464 -4.53 -25.68 -22.41
C ALA A 464 -3.12 -25.76 -23.02
N ARG A 465 -2.22 -24.83 -22.67
CA ARG A 465 -0.87 -24.77 -23.24
C ARG A 465 0.12 -25.78 -22.66
N TYR A 466 -0.18 -26.42 -21.53
CA TYR A 466 0.61 -27.56 -21.07
C TYR A 466 0.52 -28.76 -22.04
N ALA A 467 -0.57 -28.87 -22.82
CA ALA A 467 -0.78 -29.94 -23.78
C ALA A 467 -0.19 -29.65 -25.18
N VAL A 468 -0.12 -28.37 -25.60
CA VAL A 468 0.48 -27.98 -26.88
C VAL A 468 2.01 -27.98 -26.80
N MET A 469 2.58 -27.70 -25.62
CA MET A 469 4.04 -27.73 -25.38
C MET A 469 4.66 -29.13 -25.52
N ASN A 470 3.89 -30.23 -25.48
CA ASN A 470 4.41 -31.58 -25.69
C ASN A 470 4.31 -32.10 -27.14
N ASN A 471 3.63 -31.40 -28.05
CA ASN A 471 3.30 -31.92 -29.38
C ASN A 471 3.77 -31.07 -30.56
N VAL A 472 4.55 -30.01 -30.31
CA VAL A 472 5.21 -29.24 -31.38
C VAL A 472 6.69 -29.05 -31.05
N CYS A 473 7.39 -30.16 -30.81
CA CYS A 473 8.83 -30.22 -31.08
C CYS A 473 9.00 -30.27 -32.60
N VAL A 474 9.61 -29.23 -33.17
CA VAL A 474 10.21 -29.31 -34.51
C VAL A 474 11.47 -30.17 -34.38
N PRO A 475 11.64 -31.29 -35.11
CA PRO A 475 12.87 -32.06 -35.05
C PRO A 475 13.99 -31.38 -35.83
N ASP A 476 15.14 -31.28 -35.15
CA ASP A 476 16.53 -31.33 -35.61
C ASP A 476 17.10 -30.34 -36.63
N LEU A 477 18.12 -29.61 -36.13
CA LEU A 477 19.36 -29.30 -36.84
C LEU A 477 20.55 -29.52 -35.87
N ALA A 478 21.04 -30.77 -35.77
CA ALA A 478 22.42 -31.11 -35.41
C ALA A 478 22.71 -32.62 -35.64
N GLU A 479 23.21 -32.92 -36.83
CA GLU A 479 24.18 -33.97 -37.23
C GLU A 479 24.30 -35.34 -36.50
N ASN A 480 24.15 -36.38 -37.34
CA ASN A 480 24.91 -37.64 -37.42
C ASN A 480 24.74 -38.72 -36.35
N PHE A 481 24.00 -39.79 -36.71
CA PHE A 481 24.50 -41.17 -36.68
C PHE A 481 23.73 -42.04 -37.69
N GLU A 482 24.41 -42.47 -38.76
CA GLU A 482 24.04 -43.71 -39.47
C GLU A 482 24.28 -44.89 -38.53
N VAL A 483 23.35 -45.85 -38.44
CA VAL A 483 23.61 -47.29 -38.64
C VAL A 483 22.29 -47.99 -38.96
N ASN A 484 22.32 -48.69 -40.09
CA ASN A 484 21.39 -49.70 -40.61
C ASN A 484 20.74 -50.62 -39.55
N SER A 485 19.43 -50.85 -39.68
CA SER A 485 18.89 -52.18 -40.01
C SER A 485 17.37 -52.13 -40.24
N LEU A 486 16.99 -52.25 -41.51
CA LEU A 486 15.74 -52.89 -41.91
C LEU A 486 15.82 -54.38 -41.56
N GLN A 487 14.72 -54.95 -41.03
CA GLN A 487 14.15 -56.29 -41.33
C GLN A 487 13.13 -56.69 -40.23
N PRO A 488 12.12 -57.54 -40.52
CA PRO A 488 10.80 -57.04 -40.97
C PRO A 488 9.62 -57.66 -40.20
N ASP A 489 8.47 -57.00 -40.28
CA ASP A 489 7.19 -57.59 -40.71
C ASP A 489 6.27 -56.45 -41.22
#